data_AF-F2LWL4-F1
#
_entry.id   AF-F2LWL4-F1
#
_cell.length_a   1.000
_cell.length_b   1.000
_cell.length_c   1.000
_cell.angle_alpha   90.00
_cell.angle_beta   90.00
_cell.angle_gamma   90.00
#
_symmetry.space_group_name_H-M   'P 1'
#
loop_
_entity.id
_entity.type
_entity.pdbx_description
1 polymer ?
#
loop_
_entity_poly.entity_id
_entity_poly.type
_entity_poly.pdbx_seq_one_letter_code
_entity_poly.pdbx_strand_id
1 'polypeptide(L)'
;MFSKCRSVLIFFLYVLLINFSASQAASIDQNLFKGTRAQLIEKYQSMLNNTPNTQDFLVKRTLLSTLINIVSSKDKQYQQINQNINTKDQLAFLKLLKYIASLHLEYEFINNKLTQIDKKLKLLEESINQAKNTDKNLQILQLQYVMYILTKDKLAKRANFLSANFPKWKNLLYNLFLKVKFEPAPLKDEIEKLKVKYSKLEEKLQQLSIENDRLTLTNDIKNLNKTQKTIKNIIKSKDGIVLKIIDNYMLIYLHRIKNGKTGFSKDLNIWMGKINDKEYLALVQEENNLILYIEKRKIGNLRMFMNHSKQAAIQIISNIWDFITKPLFSIASSKISILSLFLSIVIFIIGIKVGKTYKTKVRNARLSRNIADSTKIILSNVGYYIIILITFFIALRTIGVNLSSFTVILGALSVGVGFGLQNIVSNFIAGIILMLESSIRVGDYIEISDNLRGIVKDIQIRSTTILTNDHIEVVVPNQTLFQSNVINWTLTERTRRFRIPFSVAYGTDLDRVEKIVLEALNKSDLNFVKDSSTKKPQVVMIAMNSSSVDFNLDVWVSGIDLIYPRRTSSKFLKLIYKTLYENGIAIPFPQLDVHVRDLPDT
;
A
#
# COMPACT_ATOMS: atom_id res chain seq x y z
N MET A 1 68.54 75.37 -45.56
CA MET A 1 67.22 75.78 -45.03
C MET A 1 66.03 75.47 -45.97
N PHE A 2 66.24 75.08 -47.24
CA PHE A 2 65.18 74.82 -48.23
C PHE A 2 64.59 73.39 -48.28
N SER A 3 65.12 72.43 -47.51
CA SER A 3 64.64 71.03 -47.53
C SER A 3 63.49 70.77 -46.53
N LYS A 4 63.44 71.47 -45.38
CA LYS A 4 62.41 71.26 -44.35
C LYS A 4 61.02 71.85 -44.70
N CYS A 5 60.94 72.87 -45.56
CA CYS A 5 59.63 73.40 -46.00
C CYS A 5 58.92 72.50 -47.02
N ARG A 6 59.66 71.74 -47.85
CA ARG A 6 59.05 70.91 -48.90
C ARG A 6 58.38 69.66 -48.32
N SER A 7 58.95 69.07 -47.27
CA SER A 7 58.38 67.91 -46.57
C SER A 7 57.13 68.28 -45.77
N VAL A 8 57.10 69.47 -45.14
CA VAL A 8 55.92 69.95 -44.41
C VAL A 8 54.81 70.33 -45.39
N LEU A 9 55.11 70.95 -46.53
CA LEU A 9 54.09 71.29 -47.53
C LEU A 9 53.52 70.04 -48.22
N ILE A 10 54.34 69.02 -48.49
CA ILE A 10 53.87 67.74 -49.05
C ILE A 10 53.06 66.95 -48.01
N PHE A 11 53.45 66.96 -46.73
CA PHE A 11 52.64 66.35 -45.67
C PHE A 11 51.33 67.11 -45.43
N PHE A 12 51.33 68.45 -45.51
CA PHE A 12 50.10 69.25 -45.41
C PHE A 12 49.21 69.08 -46.64
N LEU A 13 49.76 68.95 -47.85
CA LEU A 13 49.02 68.62 -49.07
C LEU A 13 48.52 67.16 -49.06
N TYR A 14 49.26 66.22 -48.48
CA TYR A 14 48.83 64.82 -48.33
C TYR A 14 47.76 64.68 -47.25
N VAL A 15 47.85 65.44 -46.15
CA VAL A 15 46.80 65.53 -45.12
C VAL A 15 45.59 66.33 -45.61
N LEU A 16 45.75 67.34 -46.48
CA LEU A 16 44.63 67.99 -47.15
C LEU A 16 43.99 67.09 -48.22
N LEU A 17 44.76 66.30 -48.97
CA LEU A 17 44.25 65.39 -50.01
C LEU A 17 43.62 64.12 -49.43
N ILE A 18 44.07 63.64 -48.26
CA ILE A 18 43.39 62.58 -47.50
C ILE A 18 42.11 63.12 -46.83
N ASN A 19 42.04 64.42 -46.51
CA ASN A 19 40.81 65.06 -46.02
C ASN A 19 39.87 65.56 -47.14
N PHE A 20 40.26 65.50 -48.43
CA PHE A 20 39.41 65.90 -49.56
C PHE A 20 38.74 64.73 -50.29
N SER A 21 38.86 63.52 -49.73
CA SER A 21 38.07 62.34 -50.14
C SER A 21 37.06 61.94 -49.06
N ALA A 22 36.55 62.90 -48.29
CA ALA A 22 35.28 62.71 -47.62
C ALA A 22 34.19 62.67 -48.71
N SER A 23 34.00 61.50 -49.32
CA SER A 23 32.79 61.23 -50.08
C SER A 23 31.63 61.61 -49.18
N GLN A 24 30.85 62.62 -49.58
CA GLN A 24 29.71 63.11 -48.82
C GLN A 24 28.88 61.93 -48.34
N ALA A 25 28.99 61.62 -47.04
CA ALA A 25 28.12 60.67 -46.39
C ALA A 25 26.69 61.19 -46.56
N ALA A 26 25.79 60.37 -47.09
CA ALA A 26 24.42 60.79 -47.28
C ALA A 26 23.75 61.03 -45.92
N SER A 27 23.15 62.21 -45.71
CA SER A 27 22.31 62.47 -44.54
C SER A 27 20.86 62.07 -44.82
N ILE A 28 20.12 61.73 -43.76
CA ILE A 28 18.68 61.42 -43.84
C ILE A 28 17.91 62.63 -44.38
N ASP A 29 17.19 62.45 -45.49
CA ASP A 29 16.32 63.50 -46.04
C ASP A 29 15.05 63.67 -45.19
N GLN A 30 15.09 64.67 -44.31
CA GLN A 30 13.97 65.01 -43.43
C GLN A 30 12.74 65.54 -44.18
N ASN A 31 12.90 66.05 -45.40
CA ASN A 31 11.78 66.56 -46.18
C ASN A 31 10.84 65.42 -46.60
N LEU A 32 11.30 64.17 -46.65
CA LEU A 32 10.47 63.03 -47.04
C LEU A 32 9.35 62.72 -46.05
N PHE A 33 9.44 63.15 -44.78
CA PHE A 33 8.44 62.82 -43.76
C PHE A 33 7.92 64.02 -42.96
N LYS A 34 8.39 65.25 -43.25
CA LYS A 34 7.87 66.50 -42.67
C LYS A 34 6.76 67.08 -43.57
N GLY A 35 5.58 67.36 -43.00
CA GLY A 35 4.45 67.98 -43.72
C GLY A 35 3.08 67.51 -43.20
N THR A 36 1.99 68.12 -43.70
CA THR A 36 0.62 67.66 -43.42
C THR A 36 0.32 66.35 -44.14
N ARG A 37 -0.69 65.59 -43.69
CA ARG A 37 -1.11 64.34 -44.35
C ARG A 37 -1.38 64.53 -45.84
N ALA A 38 -2.06 65.62 -46.21
CA ALA A 38 -2.35 65.95 -47.61
C ALA A 38 -1.07 66.19 -48.42
N GLN A 39 -0.13 66.99 -47.88
CA GLN A 39 1.15 67.27 -48.51
C GLN A 39 2.01 66.01 -48.72
N LEU A 40 2.04 65.10 -47.74
CA LEU A 40 2.78 63.84 -47.85
C LEU A 40 2.15 62.88 -48.89
N ILE A 41 0.82 62.81 -48.96
CA ILE A 41 0.11 61.98 -49.97
C ILE A 41 0.42 62.50 -51.37
N GLU A 42 0.25 63.81 -51.61
CA GLU A 42 0.55 64.44 -52.90
C GLU A 42 2.02 64.23 -53.30
N LYS A 43 2.94 64.39 -52.33
CA LYS A 43 4.37 64.14 -52.53
C LYS A 43 4.64 62.69 -52.93
N TYR A 44 4.13 61.69 -52.22
CA TYR A 44 4.36 60.29 -52.58
C TYR A 44 3.67 59.88 -53.89
N GLN A 45 2.50 60.45 -54.19
CA GLN A 45 1.81 60.25 -55.47
C GLN A 45 2.62 60.82 -56.64
N SER A 46 3.17 62.03 -56.50
CA SER A 46 4.05 62.62 -57.52
C SER A 46 5.30 61.76 -57.75
N MET A 47 5.94 61.27 -56.67
CA MET A 47 7.10 60.38 -56.76
C MET A 47 6.76 59.03 -57.39
N LEU A 48 5.56 58.50 -57.13
CA LEU A 48 5.09 57.24 -57.71
C LEU A 48 4.79 57.39 -59.21
N ASN A 49 4.18 58.50 -59.61
CA ASN A 49 3.89 58.80 -61.03
C ASN A 49 5.19 59.01 -61.83
N ASN A 50 6.21 59.61 -61.22
CA ASN A 50 7.51 59.84 -61.84
C ASN A 50 8.45 58.62 -61.80
N THR A 51 8.04 57.49 -61.20
CA THR A 51 8.86 56.27 -61.13
C THR A 51 8.41 55.26 -62.20
N PRO A 52 9.28 54.84 -63.15
CA PRO A 52 8.91 53.91 -64.21
C PRO A 52 8.31 52.60 -63.72
N ASN A 53 7.32 52.06 -64.44
CA ASN A 53 6.68 50.78 -64.12
C ASN A 53 7.47 49.59 -64.71
N THR A 54 8.72 49.42 -64.29
CA THR A 54 9.61 48.31 -64.70
C THR A 54 10.10 47.52 -63.49
N GLN A 55 10.59 46.29 -63.73
CA GLN A 55 11.03 45.35 -62.69
C GLN A 55 12.08 45.96 -61.75
N ASP A 56 12.98 46.79 -62.28
CA ASP A 56 14.06 47.45 -61.53
C ASP A 56 13.57 48.46 -60.49
N PHE A 57 12.35 49.00 -60.64
CA PHE A 57 11.77 49.98 -59.72
C PHE A 57 10.62 49.44 -58.86
N LEU A 58 10.35 48.12 -58.92
CA LEU A 58 9.23 47.50 -58.21
C LEU A 58 9.27 47.74 -56.69
N VAL A 59 10.46 47.66 -56.07
CA VAL A 59 10.66 47.92 -54.63
C VAL A 59 10.34 49.37 -54.29
N LYS A 60 10.78 50.32 -55.12
CA LYS A 60 10.51 51.74 -54.92
C LYS A 60 9.02 52.05 -55.06
N ARG A 61 8.36 51.49 -56.08
CA ARG A 61 6.91 51.64 -56.29
C ARG A 61 6.08 51.02 -55.16
N THR A 62 6.47 49.84 -54.67
CA THR A 62 5.79 49.19 -53.53
C THR A 62 5.99 49.94 -52.22
N LEU A 63 7.17 50.52 -51.98
CA LEU A 63 7.38 51.40 -50.81
C LEU A 63 6.53 52.67 -50.90
N LEU A 64 6.51 53.34 -52.05
CA LEU A 64 5.69 54.54 -52.26
C LEU A 64 4.19 54.26 -52.12
N SER A 65 3.70 53.15 -52.66
CA SER A 65 2.29 52.75 -52.48
C SER A 65 1.99 52.39 -51.02
N THR A 66 2.93 51.75 -50.32
CA THR A 66 2.81 51.45 -48.88
C THR A 66 2.78 52.74 -48.05
N LEU A 67 3.62 53.72 -48.39
CA LEU A 67 3.64 55.04 -47.76
C LEU A 67 2.32 55.80 -47.95
N ILE A 68 1.79 55.82 -49.18
CA ILE A 68 0.46 56.37 -49.47
C ILE A 68 -0.59 55.69 -48.60
N ASN A 69 -0.57 54.36 -48.49
CA ASN A 69 -1.51 53.60 -47.65
C ASN A 69 -1.36 53.92 -46.15
N ILE A 70 -0.14 54.05 -45.64
CA ILE A 70 0.12 54.40 -44.24
C ILE A 70 -0.47 55.78 -43.93
N VAL A 71 -0.20 56.79 -44.77
CA VAL A 71 -0.67 58.17 -44.53
C VAL A 71 -2.17 58.32 -44.79
N SER A 72 -2.72 57.61 -45.77
CA SER A 72 -4.15 57.67 -46.14
C SER A 72 -5.04 56.88 -45.19
N SER A 73 -4.49 55.91 -44.45
CA SER A 73 -5.28 55.11 -43.53
C SER A 73 -5.82 55.96 -42.37
N LYS A 74 -7.17 56.02 -42.26
CA LYS A 74 -7.81 56.67 -41.11
C LYS A 74 -7.41 55.98 -39.81
N ASP A 75 -7.18 56.76 -38.77
CA ASP A 75 -7.04 56.22 -37.42
C ASP A 75 -8.32 55.45 -37.08
N LYS A 76 -8.20 54.18 -36.66
CA LYS A 76 -9.37 53.37 -36.27
C LYS A 76 -10.16 54.16 -35.23
N GLN A 77 -11.40 54.53 -35.55
CA GLN A 77 -12.31 55.08 -34.54
C GLN A 77 -12.57 54.00 -33.50
N TYR A 78 -12.24 54.29 -32.25
CA TYR A 78 -12.46 53.37 -31.16
C TYR A 78 -13.94 53.31 -30.86
N GLN A 79 -14.54 52.13 -30.91
CA GLN A 79 -15.85 51.93 -30.31
C GLN A 79 -15.75 52.34 -28.85
N GLN A 80 -16.55 53.32 -28.43
CA GLN A 80 -16.68 53.64 -27.01
C GLN A 80 -17.12 52.36 -26.31
N ILE A 81 -16.37 51.92 -25.30
CA ILE A 81 -16.76 50.76 -24.49
C ILE A 81 -18.12 51.08 -23.86
N ASN A 82 -19.15 50.37 -24.31
CA ASN A 82 -20.52 50.63 -23.92
C ASN A 82 -20.69 50.42 -22.41
N GLN A 83 -21.13 51.46 -21.71
CA GLN A 83 -21.30 51.44 -20.26
C GLN A 83 -22.59 50.73 -19.82
N ASN A 84 -23.51 50.49 -20.75
CA ASN A 84 -24.83 49.89 -20.51
C ASN A 84 -24.79 48.37 -20.73
N ILE A 85 -24.07 47.64 -19.87
CA ILE A 85 -24.14 46.18 -19.83
C ILE A 85 -25.33 45.76 -18.96
N ASN A 86 -26.13 44.82 -19.45
CA ASN A 86 -27.21 44.21 -18.68
C ASN A 86 -26.64 43.57 -17.41
N THR A 87 -26.99 44.10 -16.23
CA THR A 87 -26.47 43.67 -14.94
C THR A 87 -26.97 42.28 -14.50
N LYS A 88 -27.90 41.67 -15.24
CA LYS A 88 -28.34 40.28 -15.04
C LYS A 88 -27.54 39.27 -15.87
N ASP A 89 -26.73 39.71 -16.84
CA ASP A 89 -26.00 38.83 -17.74
C ASP A 89 -24.51 38.71 -17.38
N GLN A 90 -24.16 37.61 -16.70
CA GLN A 90 -22.78 37.29 -16.33
C GLN A 90 -21.87 37.01 -17.55
N LEU A 91 -22.43 36.57 -18.68
CA LEU A 91 -21.67 36.32 -19.92
C LEU A 91 -21.32 37.63 -20.61
N ALA A 92 -22.18 38.64 -20.53
CA ALA A 92 -21.85 39.99 -21.03
C ALA A 92 -20.68 40.61 -20.26
N PHE A 93 -20.62 40.40 -18.94
CA PHE A 93 -19.46 40.80 -18.14
C PHE A 93 -18.18 40.09 -18.60
N LEU A 94 -18.24 38.77 -18.79
CA LEU A 94 -17.10 38.00 -19.25
C LEU A 94 -16.63 38.46 -20.63
N LYS A 95 -17.55 38.67 -21.60
CA LYS A 95 -17.22 39.20 -22.93
C LYS A 95 -16.50 40.54 -22.88
N LEU A 96 -16.94 41.46 -22.02
CA LEU A 96 -16.26 42.74 -21.82
C LEU A 96 -14.85 42.54 -21.24
N LEU A 97 -14.72 41.66 -20.25
CA LEU A 97 -13.45 41.34 -19.63
C LEU A 97 -12.45 40.80 -20.67
N LYS A 98 -12.87 39.85 -21.52
CA LYS A 98 -12.06 39.33 -22.64
C LYS A 98 -11.66 40.42 -23.64
N TYR A 99 -12.58 41.33 -23.95
CA TYR A 99 -12.30 42.44 -24.86
C TYR A 99 -11.26 43.41 -24.29
N ILE A 100 -11.33 43.73 -22.99
CA ILE A 100 -10.32 44.59 -22.36
C ILE A 100 -8.96 43.87 -22.27
N ALA A 101 -8.97 42.56 -21.98
CA ALA A 101 -7.76 41.74 -22.01
C ALA A 101 -7.10 41.72 -23.40
N SER A 102 -7.89 41.56 -24.48
CA SER A 102 -7.35 41.56 -25.84
C SER A 102 -6.78 42.92 -26.27
N LEU A 103 -7.38 44.03 -25.81
CA LEU A 103 -6.81 45.36 -26.00
C LEU A 103 -5.47 45.53 -25.27
N HIS A 104 -5.31 44.91 -24.09
CA HIS A 104 -4.04 44.92 -23.37
C HIS A 104 -2.94 44.17 -24.13
N LEU A 105 -3.25 42.98 -24.64
CA LEU A 105 -2.33 42.24 -25.52
C LEU A 105 -1.98 43.02 -26.79
N GLU A 106 -2.95 43.73 -27.39
CA GLU A 106 -2.70 44.61 -28.53
C GLU A 106 -1.68 45.69 -28.15
N TYR A 107 -1.81 46.30 -26.98
CA TYR A 107 -0.87 47.30 -26.47
C TYR A 107 0.55 46.73 -26.31
N GLU A 108 0.69 45.56 -25.68
CA GLU A 108 1.99 44.90 -25.53
C GLU A 108 2.63 44.53 -26.88
N PHE A 109 1.83 43.98 -27.79
CA PHE A 109 2.26 43.66 -29.14
C PHE A 109 2.77 44.89 -29.89
N ILE A 110 2.05 46.01 -29.78
CA ILE A 110 2.45 47.28 -30.39
C ILE A 110 3.77 47.78 -29.80
N ASN A 111 3.95 47.74 -28.47
CA ASN A 111 5.19 48.17 -27.83
C ASN A 111 6.39 47.31 -28.25
N ASN A 112 6.20 45.99 -28.35
CA ASN A 112 7.23 45.09 -28.87
C ASN A 112 7.59 45.44 -30.31
N LYS A 113 6.59 45.73 -31.14
CA LYS A 113 6.80 46.17 -32.53
C LYS A 113 7.49 47.53 -32.63
N LEU A 114 7.15 48.49 -31.76
CA LEU A 114 7.84 49.79 -31.67
C LEU A 114 9.31 49.60 -31.34
N THR A 115 9.64 48.74 -30.38
CA THR A 115 11.02 48.39 -30.01
C THR A 115 11.79 47.76 -31.18
N GLN A 116 11.13 46.89 -31.95
CA GLN A 116 11.73 46.31 -33.17
C GLN A 116 11.95 47.37 -34.26
N ILE A 117 11.00 48.29 -34.44
CA ILE A 117 11.12 49.40 -35.39
C ILE A 117 12.29 50.30 -34.98
N ASP A 118 12.47 50.60 -33.71
CA ASP A 118 13.59 51.43 -33.23
C ASP A 118 14.96 50.82 -33.55
N LYS A 119 15.10 49.49 -33.38
CA LYS A 119 16.31 48.77 -33.79
C LYS A 119 16.54 48.87 -35.30
N LYS A 120 15.48 48.69 -36.10
CA LYS A 120 15.56 48.78 -37.57
C LYS A 120 15.89 50.20 -38.05
N LEU A 121 15.31 51.22 -37.41
CA LEU A 121 15.62 52.62 -37.70
C LEU A 121 17.11 52.89 -37.45
N LYS A 122 17.65 52.49 -36.30
CA LYS A 122 19.08 52.66 -35.99
C LYS A 122 20.00 52.01 -37.04
N LEU A 123 19.70 50.78 -37.45
CA LEU A 123 20.47 50.08 -38.50
C LEU A 123 20.35 50.76 -39.87
N LEU A 124 19.17 51.30 -40.20
CA LEU A 124 18.96 52.05 -41.44
C LEU A 124 19.69 53.39 -41.40
N GLU A 125 19.75 54.08 -40.26
CA GLU A 125 20.52 55.32 -40.08
C GLU A 125 22.01 55.05 -40.31
N GLU A 126 22.56 53.99 -39.70
CA GLU A 126 23.94 53.56 -39.93
C GLU A 126 24.20 53.23 -41.42
N SER A 127 23.29 52.51 -42.07
CA SER A 127 23.40 52.15 -43.50
C SER A 127 23.30 53.36 -44.44
N ILE A 128 22.43 54.34 -44.13
CA ILE A 128 22.27 55.58 -44.92
C ILE A 128 23.52 56.44 -44.79
N ASN A 129 24.06 56.59 -43.58
CA ASN A 129 25.26 57.40 -43.31
C ASN A 129 26.52 56.80 -43.97
N GLN A 130 26.55 55.50 -44.26
CA GLN A 130 27.66 54.84 -44.98
C GLN A 130 27.50 54.87 -46.51
N ALA A 131 26.30 55.15 -47.03
CA ALA A 131 26.04 55.19 -48.46
C ALA A 131 26.54 56.49 -49.10
N LYS A 132 27.05 56.39 -50.34
CA LYS A 132 27.46 57.58 -51.12
C LYS A 132 26.22 58.21 -51.77
N ASN A 133 26.20 59.54 -51.90
CA ASN A 133 25.10 60.28 -52.56
C ASN A 133 24.78 59.82 -54.00
N THR A 134 25.68 59.10 -54.66
CA THR A 134 25.52 58.54 -56.01
C THR A 134 24.94 57.12 -56.08
N ASP A 135 24.67 56.48 -54.93
CA ASP A 135 24.14 55.10 -54.91
C ASP A 135 22.67 55.02 -55.33
N LYS A 136 22.37 54.20 -56.35
CA LYS A 136 20.98 53.91 -56.79
C LYS A 136 20.08 53.42 -55.64
N ASN A 137 20.66 52.79 -54.63
CA ASN A 137 19.94 52.23 -53.48
C ASN A 137 19.66 53.24 -52.35
N LEU A 138 20.30 54.41 -52.35
CA LEU A 138 20.14 55.41 -51.29
C LEU A 138 18.68 55.89 -51.17
N GLN A 139 18.01 56.13 -52.30
CA GLN A 139 16.59 56.51 -52.31
C GLN A 139 15.69 55.42 -51.73
N ILE A 140 16.02 54.15 -51.95
CA ILE A 140 15.26 53.02 -51.41
C ILE A 140 15.44 52.96 -49.88
N LEU A 141 16.66 53.13 -49.39
CA LEU A 141 16.94 53.18 -47.94
C LEU A 141 16.23 54.36 -47.26
N GLN A 142 16.24 55.54 -47.87
CA GLN A 142 15.52 56.72 -47.38
C GLN A 142 14.00 56.49 -47.33
N LEU A 143 13.41 55.88 -48.37
CA LEU A 143 11.97 55.54 -48.38
C LEU A 143 11.62 54.45 -47.36
N GLN A 144 12.50 53.46 -47.14
CA GLN A 144 12.33 52.46 -46.07
C GLN A 144 12.39 53.11 -44.69
N TYR A 145 13.33 54.03 -44.47
CA TYR A 145 13.44 54.78 -43.21
C TYR A 145 12.16 55.59 -42.92
N VAL A 146 11.66 56.31 -43.94
CA VAL A 146 10.41 57.07 -43.87
C VAL A 146 9.21 56.17 -43.56
N MET A 147 9.14 54.99 -44.20
CA MET A 147 8.09 54.01 -43.94
C MET A 147 8.09 53.57 -42.47
N TYR A 148 9.26 53.29 -41.90
CA TYR A 148 9.37 52.91 -40.50
C TYR A 148 9.04 54.06 -39.54
N ILE A 149 9.47 55.30 -39.82
CA ILE A 149 9.09 56.48 -39.01
C ILE A 149 7.59 56.68 -38.98
N LEU A 150 6.92 56.68 -40.14
CA LEU A 150 5.47 56.92 -40.20
C LEU A 150 4.69 55.78 -39.56
N THR A 151 5.18 54.54 -39.71
CA THR A 151 4.62 53.38 -39.00
C THR A 151 4.79 53.52 -37.49
N LYS A 152 5.97 53.99 -37.03
CA LYS A 152 6.26 54.24 -35.61
C LYS A 152 5.31 55.27 -35.02
N ASP A 153 5.15 56.43 -35.66
CA ASP A 153 4.25 57.50 -35.18
C ASP A 153 2.80 57.00 -35.05
N LYS A 154 2.31 56.29 -36.06
CA LYS A 154 0.96 55.70 -36.04
C LYS A 154 0.78 54.69 -34.90
N LEU A 155 1.73 53.79 -34.73
CA LEU A 155 1.70 52.78 -33.66
C LEU A 155 1.85 53.41 -32.27
N ALA A 156 2.70 54.43 -32.11
CA ALA A 156 2.88 55.15 -30.85
C ALA A 156 1.59 55.86 -30.43
N LYS A 157 0.88 56.51 -31.36
CA LYS A 157 -0.45 57.10 -31.10
C LYS A 157 -1.45 56.05 -30.62
N ARG A 158 -1.46 54.87 -31.22
CA ARG A 158 -2.31 53.74 -30.79
C ARG A 158 -1.94 53.26 -29.38
N ALA A 159 -0.64 53.07 -29.10
CA ALA A 159 -0.16 52.66 -27.78
C ALA A 159 -0.51 53.68 -26.69
N ASN A 160 -0.34 54.97 -26.97
CA ASN A 160 -0.66 56.06 -26.05
C ASN A 160 -2.17 56.13 -25.76
N PHE A 161 -3.01 55.93 -26.78
CA PHE A 161 -4.46 55.85 -26.56
C PHE A 161 -4.85 54.67 -25.65
N LEU A 162 -4.32 53.47 -25.91
CA LEU A 162 -4.65 52.27 -25.14
C LEU A 162 -4.20 52.44 -23.68
N SER A 163 -2.94 52.84 -23.46
CA SER A 163 -2.37 53.09 -22.12
C SER A 163 -3.15 54.15 -21.32
N ALA A 164 -3.56 55.26 -21.95
CA ALA A 164 -4.34 56.30 -21.28
C ALA A 164 -5.75 55.85 -20.86
N ASN A 165 -6.33 54.86 -21.54
CA ASN A 165 -7.70 54.40 -21.27
C ASN A 165 -7.77 53.15 -20.36
N PHE A 166 -6.72 52.34 -20.24
CA PHE A 166 -6.74 51.15 -19.37
C PHE A 166 -7.17 51.43 -17.93
N PRO A 167 -6.72 52.51 -17.24
CA PRO A 167 -7.19 52.80 -15.89
C PRO A 167 -8.71 53.03 -15.84
N LYS A 168 -9.26 53.72 -16.84
CA LYS A 168 -10.70 53.97 -16.96
C LYS A 168 -11.48 52.66 -17.17
N TRP A 169 -10.97 51.77 -18.02
CA TRP A 169 -11.59 50.47 -18.28
C TRP A 169 -11.51 49.51 -17.09
N LYS A 170 -10.40 49.50 -16.35
CA LYS A 170 -10.26 48.76 -15.08
C LYS A 170 -11.26 49.25 -14.04
N ASN A 171 -11.45 50.57 -13.92
CA ASN A 171 -12.47 51.16 -13.05
C ASN A 171 -13.89 50.77 -13.48
N LEU A 172 -14.18 50.82 -14.78
CA LEU A 172 -15.48 50.39 -15.34
C LEU A 172 -15.77 48.91 -15.01
N LEU A 173 -14.80 48.02 -15.25
CA LEU A 173 -14.92 46.59 -14.90
C LEU A 173 -15.26 46.39 -13.42
N TYR A 174 -14.55 47.08 -12.53
CA TYR A 174 -14.81 46.99 -11.10
C TYR A 174 -16.23 47.48 -10.73
N ASN A 175 -16.67 48.61 -11.29
CA ASN A 175 -18.00 49.15 -11.03
C ASN A 175 -19.12 48.23 -11.54
N LEU A 176 -18.93 47.61 -12.71
CA LEU A 176 -19.87 46.64 -13.27
C LEU A 176 -19.88 45.34 -12.45
N PHE A 177 -18.71 44.86 -12.04
CA PHE A 177 -18.58 43.67 -11.19
C PHE A 177 -19.42 43.76 -9.91
N LEU A 178 -19.48 44.93 -9.28
CA LEU A 178 -20.33 45.16 -8.10
C LEU A 178 -21.82 44.97 -8.41
N LYS A 179 -22.27 45.39 -9.61
CA LYS A 179 -23.67 45.33 -10.04
C LYS A 179 -24.09 43.96 -10.57
N VAL A 180 -23.22 43.25 -11.28
CA VAL A 180 -23.53 41.97 -11.95
C VAL A 180 -23.74 40.83 -10.96
N LYS A 181 -24.82 40.05 -11.11
CA LYS A 181 -25.04 38.82 -10.33
C LYS A 181 -24.33 37.63 -11.02
N PHE A 182 -23.59 36.84 -10.24
CA PHE A 182 -22.89 35.64 -10.71
C PHE A 182 -23.50 34.40 -10.06
N GLU A 183 -23.89 33.40 -10.83
CA GLU A 183 -24.59 32.20 -10.36
C GLU A 183 -23.72 30.94 -10.51
N PRO A 184 -23.21 30.35 -9.41
CA PRO A 184 -22.19 29.30 -9.48
C PRO A 184 -22.73 27.88 -9.66
N ALA A 185 -23.98 27.61 -9.29
CA ALA A 185 -24.57 26.26 -9.32
C ALA A 185 -24.62 25.64 -10.73
N PRO A 186 -25.23 26.29 -11.76
CA PRO A 186 -25.29 25.71 -13.10
C PRO A 186 -23.90 25.54 -13.74
N LEU A 187 -22.93 26.36 -13.34
CA LEU A 187 -21.57 26.34 -13.87
C LEU A 187 -20.78 25.11 -13.43
N LYS A 188 -20.97 24.63 -12.19
CA LYS A 188 -20.27 23.43 -11.68
C LYS A 188 -20.70 22.17 -12.43
N ASP A 189 -22.00 22.01 -12.65
CA ASP A 189 -22.54 20.87 -13.39
C ASP A 189 -22.09 20.90 -14.86
N GLU A 190 -22.01 22.09 -15.45
CA GLU A 190 -21.47 22.25 -16.81
C GLU A 190 -19.98 21.92 -16.88
N ILE A 191 -19.17 22.32 -15.88
CA ILE A 191 -17.75 21.96 -15.81
C ILE A 191 -17.59 20.43 -15.79
N GLU A 192 -18.35 19.70 -14.98
CA GLU A 192 -18.25 18.23 -14.95
C GLU A 192 -18.64 17.59 -16.29
N LYS A 193 -19.70 18.08 -16.95
CA LYS A 193 -20.07 17.65 -18.31
C LYS A 193 -18.96 17.92 -19.33
N LEU A 194 -18.31 19.08 -19.24
CA LEU A 194 -17.20 19.45 -20.12
C LEU A 194 -15.93 18.64 -19.83
N LYS A 195 -15.64 18.31 -18.56
CA LYS A 195 -14.53 17.42 -18.17
C LYS A 195 -14.67 16.03 -18.78
N VAL A 196 -15.87 15.45 -18.76
CA VAL A 196 -16.15 14.15 -19.38
C VAL A 196 -16.01 14.23 -20.91
N LYS A 197 -16.45 15.33 -21.55
CA LYS A 197 -16.23 15.52 -23.00
C LYS A 197 -14.73 15.66 -23.32
N TYR A 198 -13.99 16.37 -22.48
CA TYR A 198 -12.54 16.53 -22.61
C TYR A 198 -11.81 15.19 -22.50
N SER A 199 -12.13 14.36 -21.49
CA SER A 199 -11.48 13.06 -21.30
C SER A 199 -11.70 12.12 -22.49
N LYS A 200 -12.91 12.08 -23.05
CA LYS A 200 -13.22 11.31 -24.26
C LYS A 200 -12.40 11.74 -25.47
N LEU A 201 -12.16 13.04 -25.64
CA LEU A 201 -11.30 13.55 -26.72
C LEU A 201 -9.82 13.28 -26.45
N GLU A 202 -9.39 13.27 -25.19
CA GLU A 202 -8.03 12.89 -24.79
C GLU A 202 -7.74 11.42 -25.13
N GLU A 203 -8.64 10.51 -24.78
CA GLU A 203 -8.56 9.09 -25.13
C GLU A 203 -8.50 8.89 -26.65
N LYS A 204 -9.38 9.57 -27.40
CA LYS A 204 -9.37 9.53 -28.87
C LYS A 204 -8.07 10.07 -29.47
N LEU A 205 -7.48 11.10 -28.85
CA LEU A 205 -6.20 11.67 -29.30
C LEU A 205 -5.03 10.72 -29.03
N GLN A 206 -5.03 10.00 -27.90
CA GLN A 206 -4.04 8.96 -27.61
C GLN A 206 -4.14 7.78 -28.58
N GLN A 207 -5.37 7.36 -28.95
CA GLN A 207 -5.57 6.33 -29.96
C GLN A 207 -5.02 6.79 -31.34
N LEU A 208 -5.35 8.02 -31.74
CA LEU A 208 -4.87 8.59 -33.00
C LEU A 208 -3.36 8.88 -33.00
N SER A 209 -2.73 9.14 -31.85
CA SER A 209 -1.27 9.30 -31.79
C SER A 209 -0.56 7.98 -32.04
N ILE A 210 -1.05 6.88 -31.45
CA ILE A 210 -0.54 5.53 -31.71
C ILE A 210 -0.73 5.17 -33.19
N GLU A 211 -1.90 5.48 -33.76
CA GLU A 211 -2.16 5.28 -35.19
C GLU A 211 -1.21 6.12 -36.07
N ASN A 212 -0.98 7.39 -35.71
CA ASN A 212 -0.06 8.28 -36.41
C ASN A 212 1.39 7.76 -36.37
N ASP A 213 1.86 7.25 -35.22
CA ASP A 213 3.20 6.66 -35.09
C ASP A 213 3.33 5.40 -35.96
N ARG A 214 2.30 4.55 -35.95
CA ARG A 214 2.23 3.37 -36.82
C ARG A 214 2.28 3.75 -38.30
N LEU A 215 1.49 4.73 -38.74
CA LEU A 215 1.43 5.18 -40.13
C LEU A 215 2.75 5.84 -40.59
N THR A 216 3.46 6.48 -39.66
CA THR A 216 4.79 7.04 -39.90
C THR A 216 5.80 5.93 -40.15
N LEU A 217 5.74 4.83 -39.39
CA LEU A 217 6.60 3.66 -39.58
C LEU A 217 6.31 2.89 -40.87
N THR A 218 5.04 2.85 -41.30
CA THR A 218 4.63 2.14 -42.53
C THR A 218 4.72 2.99 -43.80
N ASN A 219 5.18 4.26 -43.70
CA ASN A 219 5.32 5.19 -44.82
C ASN A 219 4.03 5.46 -45.63
N ASP A 220 2.85 5.34 -45.01
CA ASP A 220 1.55 5.59 -45.67
C ASP A 220 1.18 7.09 -45.59
N ILE A 221 1.75 7.87 -46.51
CA ILE A 221 1.65 9.35 -46.54
C ILE A 221 0.20 9.85 -46.65
N LYS A 222 -0.67 9.13 -47.38
CA LYS A 222 -2.05 9.56 -47.61
C LYS A 222 -2.88 9.47 -46.33
N ASN A 223 -2.80 8.34 -45.63
CA ASN A 223 -3.50 8.15 -44.37
C ASN A 223 -2.87 8.99 -43.25
N LEU A 224 -1.55 9.16 -43.25
CA LEU A 224 -0.84 10.04 -42.32
C LEU A 224 -1.35 11.49 -42.39
N ASN A 225 -1.46 12.08 -43.59
CA ASN A 225 -2.00 13.43 -43.76
C ASN A 225 -3.46 13.57 -43.28
N LYS A 226 -4.29 12.54 -43.52
CA LYS A 226 -5.68 12.50 -43.05
C LYS A 226 -5.76 12.42 -41.53
N THR A 227 -4.93 11.60 -40.91
CA THR A 227 -4.84 11.42 -39.46
C THR A 227 -4.33 12.71 -38.79
N GLN A 228 -3.29 13.34 -39.32
CA GLN A 228 -2.79 14.63 -38.83
C GLN A 228 -3.83 15.75 -38.92
N LYS A 229 -4.60 15.83 -40.01
CA LYS A 229 -5.72 16.78 -40.12
C LYS A 229 -6.79 16.52 -39.05
N THR A 230 -7.09 15.26 -38.77
CA THR A 230 -8.05 14.85 -37.74
C THR A 230 -7.55 15.20 -36.34
N ILE A 231 -6.28 14.94 -36.05
CA ILE A 231 -5.61 15.33 -34.80
C ILE A 231 -5.70 16.84 -34.61
N LYS A 232 -5.38 17.65 -35.64
CA LYS A 232 -5.47 19.11 -35.57
C LYS A 232 -6.89 19.59 -35.25
N ASN A 233 -7.92 19.00 -35.86
CA ASN A 233 -9.32 19.33 -35.57
C ASN A 233 -9.74 18.94 -34.14
N ILE A 234 -9.25 17.81 -33.63
CA ILE A 234 -9.51 17.37 -32.26
C ILE A 234 -8.82 18.30 -31.26
N ILE A 235 -7.57 18.68 -31.49
CA ILE A 235 -6.84 19.67 -30.66
C ILE A 235 -7.63 20.98 -30.60
N LYS A 236 -8.06 21.52 -31.74
CA LYS A 236 -8.88 22.74 -31.79
C LYS A 236 -10.19 22.60 -31.01
N SER A 237 -10.83 21.43 -31.09
CA SER A 237 -12.06 21.14 -30.34
C SER A 237 -11.79 21.03 -28.83
N LYS A 238 -10.66 20.44 -28.43
CA LYS A 238 -10.20 20.37 -27.03
C LYS A 238 -9.93 21.77 -26.49
N ASP A 239 -9.18 22.60 -27.21
CA ASP A 239 -8.89 23.98 -26.79
C ASP A 239 -10.20 24.76 -26.59
N GLY A 240 -11.19 24.60 -27.47
CA GLY A 240 -12.52 25.18 -27.30
C GLY A 240 -13.28 24.71 -26.05
N ILE A 241 -13.10 23.45 -25.63
CA ILE A 241 -13.65 22.92 -24.37
C ILE A 241 -12.90 23.49 -23.17
N VAL A 242 -11.57 23.53 -23.23
CA VAL A 242 -10.71 24.09 -22.17
C VAL A 242 -11.07 25.56 -21.91
N LEU A 243 -11.26 26.36 -22.96
CA LEU A 243 -11.68 27.76 -22.84
C LEU A 243 -13.04 27.90 -22.15
N LYS A 244 -14.02 27.04 -22.46
CA LYS A 244 -15.33 27.05 -21.77
C LYS A 244 -15.22 26.66 -20.30
N ILE A 245 -14.38 25.67 -19.99
CA ILE A 245 -14.12 25.27 -18.60
C ILE A 245 -13.50 26.44 -17.82
N ILE A 246 -12.52 27.12 -18.43
CA ILE A 246 -11.87 28.31 -17.87
C ILE A 246 -12.90 29.43 -17.64
N ASP A 247 -13.74 29.74 -18.62
CA ASP A 247 -14.81 30.74 -18.51
C ASP A 247 -15.73 30.47 -17.31
N ASN A 248 -16.13 29.22 -17.14
CA ASN A 248 -16.98 28.81 -16.02
C ASN A 248 -16.24 28.92 -14.68
N TYR A 249 -14.95 28.56 -14.62
CA TYR A 249 -14.12 28.77 -13.43
C TYR A 249 -13.94 30.27 -13.10
N MET A 250 -13.73 31.13 -14.11
CA MET A 250 -13.63 32.58 -13.93
C MET A 250 -14.92 33.17 -13.36
N LEU A 251 -16.08 32.73 -13.83
CA LEU A 251 -17.39 33.16 -13.30
C LEU A 251 -17.60 32.69 -11.85
N ILE A 252 -17.24 31.44 -11.53
CA ILE A 252 -17.26 30.93 -10.15
C ILE A 252 -16.31 31.76 -9.26
N TYR A 253 -15.16 32.15 -9.79
CA TYR A 253 -14.21 32.98 -9.08
C TYR A 253 -14.77 34.38 -8.81
N LEU A 254 -15.32 35.04 -9.81
CA LEU A 254 -15.98 36.34 -9.64
C LEU A 254 -17.12 36.28 -8.60
N HIS A 255 -17.91 35.21 -8.60
CA HIS A 255 -18.91 34.97 -7.55
C HIS A 255 -18.28 34.89 -6.15
N ARG A 256 -17.16 34.17 -5.99
CA ARG A 256 -16.44 34.07 -4.70
C ARG A 256 -15.92 35.42 -4.23
N ILE A 257 -15.27 36.18 -5.11
CA ILE A 257 -14.76 37.53 -4.82
C ILE A 257 -15.93 38.42 -4.37
N LYS A 258 -17.07 38.33 -5.04
CA LYS A 258 -18.26 39.13 -4.72
C LYS A 258 -18.73 38.89 -3.28
N ASN A 259 -18.65 37.64 -2.82
CA ASN A 259 -19.00 37.21 -1.48
C ASN A 259 -17.85 37.34 -0.46
N GLY A 260 -16.81 38.12 -0.76
CA GLY A 260 -15.68 38.38 0.15
C GLY A 260 -14.73 37.19 0.35
N LYS A 261 -14.85 36.14 -0.46
CA LYS A 261 -13.95 34.99 -0.46
C LYS A 261 -12.89 35.21 -1.54
N THR A 262 -11.65 34.82 -1.27
CA THR A 262 -10.68 34.73 -2.36
C THR A 262 -11.01 33.54 -3.26
N GLY A 263 -10.51 33.56 -4.48
CA GLY A 263 -10.70 32.47 -5.42
C GLY A 263 -9.47 32.15 -6.24
N PHE A 264 -8.35 32.07 -5.52
CA PHE A 264 -7.29 31.17 -5.94
C PHE A 264 -7.91 29.80 -6.24
N SER A 265 -7.80 29.35 -7.48
CA SER A 265 -8.16 27.99 -7.84
C SER A 265 -7.01 27.36 -8.62
N LYS A 266 -6.37 26.40 -7.94
CA LYS A 266 -5.56 25.34 -8.55
C LYS A 266 -6.14 24.90 -9.90
N ASP A 267 -7.45 24.73 -9.94
CA ASP A 267 -8.19 24.28 -11.10
C ASP A 267 -8.01 25.20 -12.31
N LEU A 268 -8.11 26.52 -12.16
CA LEU A 268 -7.87 27.46 -13.25
C LEU A 268 -6.44 27.31 -13.80
N ASN A 269 -5.43 27.23 -12.93
CA ASN A 269 -4.03 27.01 -13.34
C ASN A 269 -3.83 25.66 -14.04
N ILE A 270 -4.47 24.60 -13.56
CA ILE A 270 -4.44 23.27 -14.19
C ILE A 270 -5.01 23.35 -15.62
N TRP A 271 -6.15 24.01 -15.80
CA TRP A 271 -6.80 24.10 -17.12
C TRP A 271 -6.08 25.07 -18.06
N MET A 272 -5.52 26.17 -17.54
CA MET A 272 -4.63 27.04 -18.32
C MET A 272 -3.41 26.27 -18.86
N GLY A 273 -2.81 25.39 -18.06
CA GLY A 273 -1.69 24.54 -18.49
C GLY A 273 -2.03 23.52 -19.57
N LYS A 274 -3.31 23.32 -19.89
CA LYS A 274 -3.78 22.44 -20.97
C LYS A 274 -4.06 23.17 -22.29
N ILE A 275 -3.93 24.50 -22.32
CA ILE A 275 -4.07 25.28 -23.55
C ILE A 275 -2.80 25.12 -24.39
N ASN A 276 -2.94 24.65 -25.64
CA ASN A 276 -1.80 24.49 -26.54
C ASN A 276 -1.46 25.79 -27.29
N ASP A 277 -2.48 26.59 -27.62
CA ASP A 277 -2.32 27.83 -28.37
C ASP A 277 -1.78 28.96 -27.47
N LYS A 278 -0.61 29.49 -27.82
CA LYS A 278 0.04 30.56 -27.06
C LYS A 278 -0.77 31.86 -27.03
N GLU A 279 -1.53 32.17 -28.09
CA GLU A 279 -2.34 33.39 -28.14
C GLU A 279 -3.53 33.28 -27.19
N TYR A 280 -4.20 32.11 -27.15
CA TYR A 280 -5.28 31.88 -26.18
C TYR A 280 -4.77 31.87 -24.75
N LEU A 281 -3.59 31.29 -24.50
CA LEU A 281 -3.00 31.29 -23.16
C LEU A 281 -2.71 32.72 -22.68
N ALA A 282 -2.11 33.56 -23.54
CA ALA A 282 -1.84 34.96 -23.22
C ALA A 282 -3.13 35.73 -22.93
N LEU A 283 -4.19 35.48 -23.69
CA LEU A 283 -5.50 36.11 -23.47
C LEU A 283 -6.05 35.74 -22.09
N VAL A 284 -6.08 34.44 -21.77
CA VAL A 284 -6.59 33.95 -20.48
C VAL A 284 -5.74 34.46 -19.30
N GLN A 285 -4.43 34.61 -19.47
CA GLN A 285 -3.56 35.21 -18.45
C GLN A 285 -3.93 36.67 -18.19
N GLU A 286 -4.20 37.45 -19.24
CA GLU A 286 -4.65 38.83 -19.09
C GLU A 286 -6.05 38.93 -18.49
N GLU A 287 -6.96 38.01 -18.83
CA GLU A 287 -8.25 37.88 -18.16
C GLU A 287 -8.06 37.64 -16.65
N ASN A 288 -7.16 36.72 -16.28
CA ASN A 288 -6.84 36.44 -14.87
C ASN A 288 -6.24 37.66 -14.16
N ASN A 289 -5.34 38.40 -14.82
CA ASN A 289 -4.73 39.62 -14.28
C ASN A 289 -5.77 40.71 -13.97
N LEU A 290 -6.79 40.86 -14.83
CA LEU A 290 -7.91 41.76 -14.59
C LEU A 290 -8.78 41.31 -13.41
N ILE A 291 -9.01 40.00 -13.24
CA ILE A 291 -9.77 39.48 -12.09
C ILE A 291 -8.97 39.63 -10.80
N LEU A 292 -7.66 39.40 -10.81
CA LEU A 292 -6.78 39.67 -9.67
C LEU A 292 -6.81 41.15 -9.27
N TYR A 293 -6.89 42.06 -10.24
CA TYR A 293 -7.11 43.49 -9.97
C TYR A 293 -8.44 43.74 -9.25
N ILE A 294 -9.53 43.10 -9.68
CA ILE A 294 -10.85 43.18 -9.03
C ILE A 294 -10.80 42.62 -7.61
N GLU A 295 -10.17 41.45 -7.42
CA GLU A 295 -9.99 40.81 -6.10
C GLU A 295 -9.21 41.72 -5.15
N LYS A 296 -8.06 42.22 -5.60
CA LYS A 296 -7.19 43.13 -4.86
C LYS A 296 -7.94 44.37 -4.39
N ARG A 297 -8.78 44.95 -5.26
CA ARG A 297 -9.57 46.14 -4.95
C ARG A 297 -10.75 45.87 -4.02
N LYS A 298 -11.38 44.69 -4.10
CA LYS A 298 -12.53 44.33 -3.26
C LYS A 298 -12.14 43.88 -1.85
N ILE A 299 -11.09 43.06 -1.74
CA ILE A 299 -10.71 42.35 -0.51
C ILE A 299 -9.51 43.00 0.19
N GLY A 300 -8.68 43.74 -0.55
CA GLY A 300 -7.45 44.37 -0.07
C GLY A 300 -6.24 43.43 -0.09
N ASN A 301 -5.03 44.00 -0.22
CA ASN A 301 -3.79 43.25 -0.44
C ASN A 301 -3.50 42.22 0.67
N LEU A 302 -3.63 42.63 1.94
CA LEU A 302 -3.27 41.77 3.08
C LEU A 302 -4.19 40.56 3.21
N ARG A 303 -5.51 40.77 3.08
CA ARG A 303 -6.50 39.68 3.16
C ARG A 303 -6.43 38.77 1.95
N MET A 304 -6.16 39.30 0.75
CA MET A 304 -5.91 38.52 -0.45
C MET A 304 -4.71 37.59 -0.24
N PHE A 305 -3.57 38.13 0.20
CA PHE A 305 -2.36 37.37 0.49
C PHE A 305 -2.58 36.28 1.55
N MET A 306 -3.15 36.63 2.71
CA MET A 306 -3.39 35.67 3.80
C MET A 306 -4.34 34.53 3.42
N ASN A 307 -5.33 34.81 2.58
CA ASN A 307 -6.26 33.78 2.13
C ASN A 307 -5.66 32.90 1.02
N HIS A 308 -4.86 33.46 0.12
CA HIS A 308 -4.11 32.69 -0.88
C HIS A 308 -3.09 31.77 -0.19
N SER A 309 -2.37 32.24 0.82
CA SER A 309 -1.43 31.42 1.59
C SER A 309 -2.12 30.31 2.39
N LYS A 310 -3.26 30.60 3.03
CA LYS A 310 -4.09 29.58 3.69
C LYS A 310 -4.54 28.48 2.72
N GLN A 311 -5.01 28.86 1.54
CA GLN A 311 -5.46 27.90 0.52
C GLN A 311 -4.29 27.07 -0.03
N ALA A 312 -3.13 27.70 -0.27
CA ALA A 312 -1.92 26.99 -0.64
C ALA A 312 -1.52 25.97 0.41
N ALA A 313 -1.57 26.31 1.70
CA ALA A 313 -1.28 25.38 2.79
C ALA A 313 -2.26 24.19 2.82
N ILE A 314 -3.57 24.45 2.74
CA ILE A 314 -4.60 23.39 2.67
C ILE A 314 -4.34 22.45 1.49
N GLN A 315 -3.95 23.00 0.35
CA GLN A 315 -3.69 22.23 -0.85
C GLN A 315 -2.40 21.40 -0.76
N ILE A 316 -1.35 21.94 -0.12
CA ILE A 316 -0.13 21.16 0.16
C ILE A 316 -0.49 19.96 1.03
N ILE A 317 -1.29 20.17 2.07
CA ILE A 317 -1.75 19.09 2.96
C ILE A 317 -2.58 18.07 2.18
N SER A 318 -3.53 18.51 1.34
CA SER A 318 -4.36 17.59 0.56
C SER A 318 -3.52 16.78 -0.43
N ASN A 319 -2.56 17.41 -1.11
CA ASN A 319 -1.67 16.73 -2.05
C ASN A 319 -0.79 15.69 -1.34
N ILE A 320 -0.30 15.99 -0.13
CA ILE A 320 0.47 15.04 0.69
C ILE A 320 -0.43 13.87 1.10
N TRP A 321 -1.66 14.16 1.51
CA TRP A 321 -2.63 13.13 1.88
C TRP A 321 -2.96 12.20 0.71
N ASP A 322 -3.25 12.78 -0.45
CA ASP A 322 -3.50 12.03 -1.68
C ASP A 322 -2.27 11.20 -2.06
N PHE A 323 -1.06 11.75 -1.94
CA PHE A 323 0.18 11.02 -2.23
C PHE A 323 0.37 9.80 -1.31
N ILE A 324 0.13 9.95 -0.01
CA ILE A 324 0.31 8.88 1.00
C ILE A 324 -0.77 7.80 0.87
N THR A 325 -1.99 8.17 0.47
CA THR A 325 -3.13 7.26 0.33
C THR A 325 -3.23 6.62 -1.06
N LYS A 326 -2.66 7.24 -2.09
CA LYS A 326 -2.67 6.72 -3.46
C LYS A 326 -1.97 5.35 -3.51
N PRO A 327 -2.54 4.36 -4.21
CA PRO A 327 -1.86 3.09 -4.42
C PRO A 327 -0.59 3.28 -5.24
N LEU A 328 0.54 2.83 -4.69
CA LEU A 328 1.84 2.76 -5.37
C LEU A 328 1.81 1.70 -6.48
N PHE A 329 1.26 0.53 -6.15
CA PHE A 329 1.11 -0.61 -7.05
C PHE A 329 -0.04 -1.49 -6.56
N SER A 330 -0.56 -2.32 -7.47
CA SER A 330 -1.58 -3.32 -7.17
C SER A 330 -0.98 -4.71 -7.32
N ILE A 331 -1.01 -5.52 -6.26
CA ILE A 331 -0.69 -6.95 -6.32
C ILE A 331 -2.01 -7.72 -6.28
N ALA A 332 -2.27 -8.50 -7.33
CA ALA A 332 -3.55 -9.17 -7.54
C ALA A 332 -4.74 -8.18 -7.46
N SER A 333 -5.50 -8.21 -6.36
CA SER A 333 -6.70 -7.39 -6.14
C SER A 333 -6.54 -6.32 -5.05
N SER A 334 -5.38 -6.25 -4.39
CA SER A 334 -5.13 -5.30 -3.30
C SER A 334 -4.29 -4.11 -3.75
N LYS A 335 -4.79 -2.92 -3.38
CA LYS A 335 -4.16 -1.63 -3.64
C LYS A 335 -3.21 -1.30 -2.50
N ILE A 336 -1.91 -1.34 -2.75
CA ILE A 336 -0.89 -1.10 -1.73
C ILE A 336 -0.52 0.38 -1.74
N SER A 337 -0.78 1.07 -0.63
CA SER A 337 -0.43 2.49 -0.45
C SER A 337 0.76 2.64 0.49
N ILE A 338 1.38 3.83 0.49
CA ILE A 338 2.44 4.16 1.44
C ILE A 338 1.92 4.05 2.87
N LEU A 339 0.67 4.47 3.09
CA LEU A 339 0.01 4.37 4.38
C LEU A 339 -0.14 2.92 4.86
N SER A 340 -0.60 2.01 4.00
CA SER A 340 -0.81 0.61 4.41
C SER A 340 0.51 -0.08 4.73
N LEU A 341 1.58 0.23 4.00
CA LEU A 341 2.92 -0.26 4.27
C LEU A 341 3.47 0.28 5.60
N PHE A 342 3.29 1.57 5.87
CA PHE A 342 3.67 2.16 7.15
C PHE A 342 2.89 1.54 8.33
N LEU A 343 1.57 1.41 8.21
CA LEU A 343 0.73 0.78 9.24
C LEU A 343 1.15 -0.68 9.49
N SER A 344 1.47 -1.43 8.44
CA SER A 344 1.97 -2.80 8.56
C SER A 344 3.26 -2.88 9.39
N ILE A 345 4.22 -1.99 9.10
CA ILE A 345 5.48 -1.90 9.86
C ILE A 345 5.21 -1.54 11.32
N VAL A 346 4.33 -0.55 11.58
CA VAL A 346 3.97 -0.14 12.94
C VAL A 346 3.34 -1.29 13.72
N ILE A 347 2.39 -2.01 13.12
CA ILE A 347 1.75 -3.19 13.72
C ILE A 347 2.81 -4.25 14.04
N PHE A 348 3.73 -4.51 13.11
CA PHE A 348 4.79 -5.49 13.31
C PHE A 348 5.73 -5.12 14.46
N ILE A 349 6.14 -3.85 14.55
CA ILE A 349 6.96 -3.32 15.66
C ILE A 349 6.22 -3.46 17.00
N ILE A 350 4.93 -3.11 17.02
CA ILE A 350 4.09 -3.27 18.22
C ILE A 350 4.03 -4.73 18.62
N GLY A 351 3.81 -5.66 17.69
CA GLY A 351 3.79 -7.09 18.02
C GLY A 351 5.13 -7.64 18.49
N ILE A 352 6.26 -7.16 17.97
CA ILE A 352 7.59 -7.48 18.53
C ILE A 352 7.68 -7.01 19.98
N LYS A 353 7.21 -5.80 20.28
CA LYS A 353 7.22 -5.26 21.65
C LYS A 353 6.31 -6.06 22.58
N VAL A 354 5.11 -6.41 22.13
CA VAL A 354 4.17 -7.28 22.86
C VAL A 354 4.79 -8.66 23.10
N GLY A 355 5.36 -9.28 22.08
CA GLY A 355 6.04 -10.57 22.18
C GLY A 355 7.20 -10.53 23.16
N LYS A 356 8.08 -9.53 23.10
CA LYS A 356 9.19 -9.37 24.06
C LYS A 356 8.68 -9.19 25.49
N THR A 357 7.60 -8.43 25.66
CA THR A 357 6.95 -8.22 26.97
C THR A 357 6.38 -9.53 27.51
N TYR A 358 5.67 -10.30 26.68
CA TYR A 358 5.18 -11.63 27.01
C TYR A 358 6.33 -12.55 27.44
N LYS A 359 7.38 -12.65 26.62
CA LYS A 359 8.54 -13.51 26.88
C LYS A 359 9.18 -13.20 28.24
N THR A 360 9.35 -11.91 28.53
CA THR A 360 9.93 -11.43 29.79
C THR A 360 9.01 -11.75 30.98
N LYS A 361 7.71 -11.50 30.85
CA LYS A 361 6.73 -11.80 31.90
C LYS A 361 6.67 -13.29 32.23
N VAL A 362 6.64 -14.17 31.22
CA VAL A 362 6.61 -15.62 31.44
C VAL A 362 7.91 -16.11 32.08
N ARG A 363 9.07 -15.61 31.63
CA ARG A 363 10.37 -15.99 32.19
C ARG A 363 10.54 -15.53 33.64
N ASN A 364 10.04 -14.34 33.97
CA ASN A 364 10.14 -13.76 35.32
C ASN A 364 8.94 -14.10 36.21
N ALA A 365 7.97 -14.86 35.72
CA ALA A 365 6.81 -15.24 36.50
C ALA A 365 7.25 -16.07 37.71
N ARG A 366 6.92 -15.59 38.91
CA ARG A 366 7.01 -16.39 40.14
C ARG A 366 5.89 -17.42 40.14
N LEU A 367 6.00 -18.40 39.26
CA LEU A 367 5.17 -19.59 39.29
C LEU A 367 5.57 -20.43 40.51
N SER A 368 4.63 -21.22 41.04
CA SER A 368 4.80 -22.04 42.25
C SER A 368 6.09 -22.87 42.21
N ARG A 369 6.57 -23.30 43.41
CA ARG A 369 7.86 -24.01 43.63
C ARG A 369 8.12 -25.25 42.76
N ASN A 370 7.17 -25.70 41.94
CA ASN A 370 7.21 -26.96 41.19
C ASN A 370 7.42 -26.82 39.67
N ILE A 371 7.54 -25.61 39.10
CA ILE A 371 7.77 -25.44 37.66
C ILE A 371 9.27 -25.28 37.38
N ALA A 372 9.86 -26.28 36.70
CA ALA A 372 11.24 -26.25 36.23
C ALA A 372 11.51 -25.04 35.31
N ASP A 373 12.69 -24.46 35.42
CA ASP A 373 13.08 -23.29 34.61
C ASP A 373 13.12 -23.61 33.10
N SER A 374 13.45 -24.85 32.74
CA SER A 374 13.38 -25.35 31.35
C SER A 374 11.98 -25.18 30.76
N THR A 375 10.93 -25.45 31.52
CA THR A 375 9.54 -25.31 31.08
C THR A 375 9.17 -23.84 30.83
N LYS A 376 9.64 -22.92 31.70
CA LYS A 376 9.43 -21.47 31.51
C LYS A 376 10.13 -20.98 30.25
N ILE A 377 11.35 -21.45 29.98
CA ILE A 377 12.11 -21.10 28.78
C ILE A 377 11.35 -21.55 27.53
N ILE A 378 10.92 -22.82 27.48
CA ILE A 378 10.17 -23.37 26.34
C ILE A 378 8.89 -22.58 26.12
N LEU A 379 8.07 -22.39 27.17
CA LEU A 379 6.79 -21.69 27.06
C LEU A 379 6.97 -20.23 26.61
N SER A 380 7.96 -19.52 27.16
CA SER A 380 8.26 -18.13 26.79
C SER A 380 8.71 -18.01 25.33
N ASN A 381 9.49 -18.97 24.82
CA ASN A 381 9.96 -18.99 23.44
C ASN A 381 8.84 -19.35 22.47
N VAL A 382 8.11 -20.43 22.72
CA VAL A 382 6.99 -20.87 21.87
C VAL A 382 5.93 -19.78 21.77
N GLY A 383 5.50 -19.21 22.91
CA GLY A 383 4.52 -18.13 22.88
C GLY A 383 5.04 -16.85 22.21
N TYR A 384 6.33 -16.51 22.36
CA TYR A 384 6.95 -15.40 21.61
C TYR A 384 6.82 -15.61 20.10
N TYR A 385 7.22 -16.79 19.59
CA TYR A 385 7.17 -17.07 18.16
C TYR A 385 5.72 -17.11 17.63
N ILE A 386 4.77 -17.63 18.41
CA ILE A 386 3.34 -17.59 18.05
C ILE A 386 2.86 -16.14 17.93
N ILE A 387 3.20 -15.26 18.88
CA ILE A 387 2.82 -13.84 18.82
C ILE A 387 3.44 -13.15 17.59
N ILE A 388 4.70 -13.42 17.29
CA ILE A 388 5.37 -12.89 16.10
C ILE A 388 4.68 -13.38 14.82
N LEU A 389 4.36 -14.68 14.75
CA LEU A 389 3.66 -15.29 13.61
C LEU A 389 2.28 -14.65 13.39
N ILE A 390 1.48 -14.49 14.45
CA ILE A 390 0.17 -13.85 14.38
C ILE A 390 0.29 -12.40 13.93
N THR A 391 1.21 -11.63 14.55
CA THR A 391 1.42 -10.22 14.19
C THR A 391 1.89 -10.09 12.75
N PHE A 392 2.76 -10.98 12.28
CA PHE A 392 3.21 -11.02 10.89
C PHE A 392 2.03 -11.17 9.92
N PHE A 393 1.12 -12.11 10.17
CA PHE A 393 -0.07 -12.28 9.32
C PHE A 393 -1.04 -11.09 9.39
N ILE A 394 -1.22 -10.47 10.56
CA ILE A 394 -2.00 -9.24 10.69
C ILE A 394 -1.37 -8.10 9.87
N ALA A 395 -0.04 -7.95 9.95
CA ALA A 395 0.71 -6.97 9.20
C ALA A 395 0.57 -7.19 7.68
N LEU A 396 0.67 -8.44 7.20
CA LEU A 396 0.43 -8.78 5.79
C LEU A 396 -1.00 -8.46 5.33
N ARG A 397 -2.00 -8.73 6.17
CA ARG A 397 -3.40 -8.41 5.88
C ARG A 397 -3.63 -6.90 5.69
N THR A 398 -2.92 -6.04 6.43
CA THR A 398 -3.04 -4.58 6.26
C THR A 398 -2.51 -4.07 4.92
N ILE A 399 -1.55 -4.78 4.32
CA ILE A 399 -1.06 -4.53 2.96
C ILE A 399 -2.03 -5.11 1.91
N GLY A 400 -3.04 -5.89 2.33
CA GLY A 400 -4.01 -6.53 1.45
C GLY A 400 -3.51 -7.82 0.82
N VAL A 401 -2.47 -8.44 1.39
CA VAL A 401 -2.05 -9.78 0.99
C VAL A 401 -3.17 -10.78 1.31
N ASN A 402 -3.55 -11.58 0.32
CA ASN A 402 -4.55 -12.63 0.50
C ASN A 402 -3.96 -13.77 1.34
N LEU A 403 -4.44 -13.93 2.58
CA LEU A 403 -3.99 -14.98 3.48
C LEU A 403 -4.46 -16.38 3.07
N SER A 404 -5.44 -16.50 2.16
CA SER A 404 -5.97 -17.79 1.71
C SER A 404 -4.92 -18.69 1.08
N SER A 405 -3.91 -18.10 0.41
CA SER A 405 -2.78 -18.86 -0.14
C SER A 405 -1.92 -19.53 0.94
N PHE A 406 -1.87 -18.95 2.14
CA PHE A 406 -1.16 -19.53 3.29
C PHE A 406 -2.02 -20.54 4.05
N THR A 407 -3.34 -20.49 3.94
CA THR A 407 -4.25 -21.40 4.66
C THR A 407 -3.97 -22.87 4.35
N VAL A 408 -3.63 -23.21 3.09
CA VAL A 408 -3.31 -24.60 2.72
C VAL A 408 -2.03 -25.07 3.43
N ILE A 409 -0.98 -24.25 3.42
CA ILE A 409 0.31 -24.57 4.07
C ILE A 409 0.13 -24.66 5.58
N LEU A 410 -0.57 -23.69 6.18
CA LEU A 410 -0.88 -23.68 7.61
C LEU A 410 -1.76 -24.86 8.02
N GLY A 411 -2.72 -25.25 7.17
CA GLY A 411 -3.55 -26.43 7.36
C GLY A 411 -2.72 -27.71 7.36
N ALA A 412 -1.86 -27.90 6.37
CA ALA A 412 -0.95 -29.04 6.29
C ALA A 412 0.01 -29.11 7.49
N LEU A 413 0.61 -27.97 7.88
CA LEU A 413 1.45 -27.87 9.07
C LEU A 413 0.67 -28.23 10.34
N SER A 414 -0.57 -27.75 10.48
CA SER A 414 -1.42 -28.04 11.64
C SER A 414 -1.72 -29.54 11.75
N VAL A 415 -2.00 -30.21 10.63
CA VAL A 415 -2.19 -31.66 10.58
C VAL A 415 -0.91 -32.40 10.97
N GLY A 416 0.24 -31.99 10.42
CA GLY A 416 1.53 -32.59 10.76
C GLY A 416 1.90 -32.44 12.24
N VAL A 417 1.69 -31.26 12.82
CA VAL A 417 1.88 -31.01 14.26
C VAL A 417 0.89 -31.84 15.09
N GLY A 418 -0.37 -31.93 14.65
CA GLY A 418 -1.39 -32.77 15.30
C GLY A 418 -0.99 -34.23 15.39
N PHE A 419 -0.51 -34.81 14.29
CA PHE A 419 0.02 -36.18 14.28
C PHE A 419 1.26 -36.34 15.18
N GLY A 420 2.18 -35.37 15.18
CA GLY A 420 3.35 -35.39 16.05
C GLY A 420 3.01 -35.32 17.55
N LEU A 421 1.91 -34.65 17.91
CA LEU A 421 1.45 -34.49 19.30
C LEU A 421 0.43 -35.55 19.74
N GLN A 422 0.03 -36.46 18.85
CA GLN A 422 -1.06 -37.42 19.09
C GLN A 422 -0.87 -38.20 20.40
N ASN A 423 0.32 -38.77 20.63
CA ASN A 423 0.60 -39.57 21.83
C ASN A 423 0.55 -38.74 23.12
N ILE A 424 0.94 -37.46 23.07
CA ILE A 424 0.89 -36.58 24.25
C ILE A 424 -0.57 -36.31 24.62
N VAL A 425 -1.40 -36.00 23.62
CA VAL A 425 -2.83 -35.75 23.81
C VAL A 425 -3.55 -37.01 24.30
N SER A 426 -3.25 -38.18 23.72
CA SER A 426 -3.83 -39.47 24.16
C SER A 426 -3.52 -39.78 25.63
N ASN A 427 -2.26 -39.58 26.07
CA ASN A 427 -1.90 -39.78 27.47
C ASN A 427 -2.56 -38.77 28.41
N PHE A 428 -2.69 -37.51 27.98
CA PHE A 428 -3.38 -36.46 28.72
C PHE A 428 -4.86 -36.81 28.95
N ILE A 429 -5.57 -37.17 27.88
CA ILE A 429 -6.99 -37.54 27.92
C ILE A 429 -7.17 -38.80 28.77
N ALA A 430 -6.35 -39.83 28.56
CA ALA A 430 -6.39 -41.04 29.37
C ALA A 430 -6.17 -40.75 30.86
N GLY A 431 -5.25 -39.84 31.20
CA GLY A 431 -5.05 -39.40 32.59
C GLY A 431 -6.28 -38.76 33.21
N ILE A 432 -6.92 -37.83 32.50
CA ILE A 432 -8.17 -37.21 32.96
C ILE A 432 -9.26 -38.26 33.19
N ILE A 433 -9.44 -39.18 32.24
CA ILE A 433 -10.45 -40.23 32.32
C ILE A 433 -10.19 -41.13 33.54
N LEU A 434 -8.96 -41.61 33.73
CA LEU A 434 -8.60 -42.45 34.89
C LEU A 434 -8.90 -41.75 36.22
N MET A 435 -8.60 -40.45 36.32
CA MET A 435 -8.86 -39.65 37.53
C MET A 435 -10.36 -39.43 37.76
N LEU A 436 -11.15 -39.19 36.71
CA LEU A 436 -12.58 -38.91 36.82
C LEU A 436 -13.41 -40.18 37.07
N GLU A 437 -13.16 -41.23 36.30
CA GLU A 437 -13.91 -42.50 36.40
C GLU A 437 -13.49 -43.34 37.60
N SER A 438 -12.30 -43.06 38.18
CA SER A 438 -11.77 -43.78 39.35
C SER A 438 -11.74 -45.31 39.17
N SER A 439 -11.52 -45.77 37.93
CA SER A 439 -11.34 -47.20 37.59
C SER A 439 -10.06 -47.80 38.17
N ILE A 440 -9.08 -46.94 38.46
CA ILE A 440 -7.85 -47.22 39.19
C ILE A 440 -7.64 -46.07 40.17
N ARG A 441 -7.39 -46.37 41.45
CA ARG A 441 -7.18 -45.35 42.48
C ARG A 441 -5.77 -45.44 43.05
N VAL A 442 -5.27 -44.31 43.54
CA VAL A 442 -4.03 -44.30 44.33
C VAL A 442 -4.23 -45.20 45.57
N GLY A 443 -3.30 -46.14 45.76
CA GLY A 443 -3.36 -47.16 46.80
C GLY A 443 -4.01 -48.49 46.38
N ASP A 444 -4.52 -48.60 45.16
CA ASP A 444 -4.99 -49.89 44.63
C ASP A 444 -3.81 -50.80 44.24
N TYR A 445 -3.99 -52.10 44.42
CA TYR A 445 -3.06 -53.11 43.92
C TYR A 445 -3.56 -53.62 42.57
N ILE A 446 -2.80 -53.36 41.51
CA ILE A 446 -3.20 -53.65 40.14
C ILE A 446 -2.20 -54.56 39.43
N GLU A 447 -2.68 -55.22 38.40
CA GLU A 447 -1.92 -56.09 37.50
C GLU A 447 -2.28 -55.72 36.06
N ILE A 448 -1.27 -55.39 35.26
CA ILE A 448 -1.42 -54.98 33.86
C ILE A 448 -1.01 -56.11 32.91
N SER A 449 0.03 -56.85 33.30
CA SER A 449 0.54 -58.02 32.60
C SER A 449 1.11 -59.00 33.61
N ASP A 450 1.43 -60.23 33.18
CA ASP A 450 1.90 -61.28 34.09
C ASP A 450 3.09 -60.86 34.96
N ASN A 451 3.94 -59.96 34.44
CA ASN A 451 5.16 -59.49 35.10
C ASN A 451 5.06 -58.07 35.69
N LEU A 452 3.95 -57.34 35.51
CA LEU A 452 3.81 -55.98 36.02
C LEU A 452 2.62 -55.88 36.98
N ARG A 453 2.93 -55.96 38.27
CA ARG A 453 1.98 -55.89 39.38
C ARG A 453 2.53 -55.04 40.52
N GLY A 454 1.67 -54.27 41.16
CA GLY A 454 2.09 -53.41 42.26
C GLY A 454 1.00 -52.44 42.73
N ILE A 455 1.37 -51.59 43.68
CA ILE A 455 0.49 -50.57 44.24
C ILE A 455 0.58 -49.29 43.41
N VAL A 456 -0.55 -48.70 43.06
CA VAL A 456 -0.62 -47.39 42.41
C VAL A 456 -0.18 -46.31 43.39
N LYS A 457 0.97 -45.67 43.15
CA LYS A 457 1.54 -44.65 44.03
C LYS A 457 1.01 -43.25 43.71
N ASP A 458 0.90 -42.92 42.43
CA ASP A 458 0.50 -41.58 41.97
C ASP A 458 -0.06 -41.66 40.55
N ILE A 459 -1.08 -40.86 40.25
CA ILE A 459 -1.67 -40.72 38.92
C ILE A 459 -1.44 -39.27 38.47
N GLN A 460 -0.51 -39.09 37.54
CA GLN A 460 -0.19 -37.79 36.96
C GLN A 460 -0.91 -37.63 35.63
N ILE A 461 -0.87 -36.40 35.09
CA ILE A 461 -1.53 -36.03 33.84
C ILE A 461 -1.17 -36.96 32.66
N ARG A 462 0.07 -37.45 32.56
CA ARG A 462 0.55 -38.25 31.41
C ARG A 462 0.90 -39.70 31.75
N SER A 463 1.04 -40.03 33.03
CA SER A 463 1.53 -41.33 33.47
C SER A 463 1.08 -41.65 34.88
N THR A 464 0.97 -42.93 35.18
CA THR A 464 0.70 -43.48 36.50
C THR A 464 1.97 -44.17 37.01
N THR A 465 2.32 -43.95 38.27
CA THR A 465 3.47 -44.60 38.90
C THR A 465 2.99 -45.78 39.73
N ILE A 466 3.57 -46.96 39.48
CA ILE A 466 3.25 -48.22 40.17
C ILE A 466 4.48 -48.67 40.93
N LEU A 467 4.33 -48.94 42.22
CA LEU A 467 5.37 -49.51 43.08
C LEU A 467 5.21 -51.04 43.11
N THR A 468 6.17 -51.75 42.52
CA THR A 468 6.16 -53.22 42.50
C THR A 468 6.53 -53.82 43.86
N ASN A 469 6.30 -55.12 44.02
CA ASN A 469 6.67 -55.85 45.24
C ASN A 469 8.18 -55.91 45.50
N ASP A 470 8.98 -55.68 44.45
CA ASP A 470 10.44 -55.58 44.53
C ASP A 470 10.90 -54.14 44.85
N HIS A 471 9.97 -53.25 45.22
CA HIS A 471 10.20 -51.85 45.58
C HIS A 471 10.75 -50.99 44.43
N ILE A 472 10.32 -51.28 43.19
CA ILE A 472 10.71 -50.54 41.99
C ILE A 472 9.53 -49.67 41.55
N GLU A 473 9.78 -48.40 41.27
CA GLU A 473 8.79 -47.48 40.69
C GLU A 473 8.78 -47.60 39.18
N VAL A 474 7.66 -48.07 38.64
CA VAL A 474 7.42 -48.19 37.21
C VAL A 474 6.47 -47.10 36.76
N VAL A 475 6.94 -46.24 35.85
CA VAL A 475 6.14 -45.17 35.26
C VAL A 475 5.44 -45.70 34.01
N VAL A 476 4.13 -45.87 34.10
CA VAL A 476 3.30 -46.40 33.01
C VAL A 476 2.57 -45.25 32.31
N PRO A 477 2.64 -45.13 30.97
CA PRO A 477 1.84 -44.15 30.24
C PRO A 477 0.34 -44.37 30.49
N ASN A 478 -0.41 -43.31 30.73
CA ASN A 478 -1.85 -43.42 31.04
C ASN A 478 -2.62 -44.08 29.89
N GLN A 479 -2.20 -43.83 28.64
CA GLN A 479 -2.81 -44.46 27.48
C GLN A 479 -2.72 -46.00 27.56
N THR A 480 -1.63 -46.56 28.11
CA THR A 480 -1.49 -48.01 28.27
C THR A 480 -2.55 -48.55 29.22
N LEU A 481 -2.72 -47.93 30.39
CA LEU A 481 -3.75 -48.32 31.37
C LEU A 481 -5.17 -48.21 30.82
N PHE A 482 -5.42 -47.25 29.93
CA PHE A 482 -6.71 -47.05 29.30
C PHE A 482 -6.98 -48.04 28.15
N GLN A 483 -5.95 -48.46 27.41
CA GLN A 483 -6.10 -49.33 26.24
C GLN A 483 -5.97 -50.83 26.56
N SER A 484 -5.22 -51.19 27.61
CA SER A 484 -5.00 -52.59 28.00
C SER A 484 -5.98 -53.05 29.08
N ASN A 485 -6.16 -54.37 29.20
CA ASN A 485 -6.87 -54.95 30.34
C ASN A 485 -6.06 -54.74 31.62
N VAL A 486 -6.69 -54.14 32.64
CA VAL A 486 -6.10 -53.96 33.97
C VAL A 486 -6.91 -54.75 34.98
N ILE A 487 -6.26 -55.67 35.68
CA ILE A 487 -6.86 -56.44 36.77
C ILE A 487 -6.60 -55.67 38.06
N ASN A 488 -7.65 -55.06 38.62
CA ASN A 488 -7.57 -54.39 39.91
C ASN A 488 -7.98 -55.37 41.04
N TRP A 489 -7.05 -55.71 41.92
CA TRP A 489 -7.26 -56.69 42.98
C TRP A 489 -7.99 -56.11 44.19
N THR A 490 -8.13 -54.78 44.27
CA THR A 490 -8.65 -54.07 45.45
C THR A 490 -9.77 -53.08 45.14
N LEU A 491 -10.33 -53.10 43.92
CA LEU A 491 -11.27 -52.10 43.40
C LEU A 491 -12.50 -51.91 44.29
N THR A 492 -13.25 -53.00 44.53
CA THR A 492 -14.51 -52.98 45.29
C THR A 492 -14.32 -53.55 46.69
N GLU A 493 -13.61 -54.67 46.80
CA GLU A 493 -13.33 -55.34 48.06
C GLU A 493 -11.84 -55.59 48.21
N ARG A 494 -11.30 -55.45 49.43
CA ARG A 494 -9.89 -55.73 49.76
C ARG A 494 -9.68 -57.18 50.23
N THR A 495 -10.40 -58.11 49.60
CA THR A 495 -10.36 -59.54 49.91
C THR A 495 -10.33 -60.34 48.61
N ARG A 496 -9.43 -61.31 48.50
CA ARG A 496 -9.26 -62.14 47.29
C ARG A 496 -9.17 -63.61 47.66
N ARG A 497 -9.77 -64.47 46.83
CA ARG A 497 -9.61 -65.93 46.92
C ARG A 497 -8.26 -66.36 46.36
N PHE A 498 -7.47 -67.01 47.18
CA PHE A 498 -6.27 -67.73 46.80
C PHE A 498 -6.62 -69.21 46.65
N ARG A 499 -6.15 -69.82 45.55
CA ARG A 499 -6.23 -71.26 45.34
C ARG A 499 -4.85 -71.83 45.60
N ILE A 500 -4.71 -72.63 46.64
CA ILE A 500 -3.43 -73.20 47.05
C ILE A 500 -3.41 -74.68 46.65
N PRO A 501 -2.73 -75.05 45.55
CA PRO A 501 -2.73 -76.41 45.06
C PRO A 501 -1.87 -77.31 45.94
N PHE A 502 -2.36 -78.50 46.23
CA PHE A 502 -1.62 -79.57 46.89
C PHE A 502 -2.15 -80.94 46.44
N SER A 503 -1.40 -82.00 46.67
CA SER A 503 -1.76 -83.33 46.17
C SER A 503 -1.49 -84.41 47.21
N VAL A 504 -2.31 -85.46 47.20
CA VAL A 504 -2.21 -86.63 48.09
C VAL A 504 -2.20 -87.93 47.29
N ALA A 505 -1.66 -88.99 47.88
CA ALA A 505 -1.57 -90.30 47.21
C ALA A 505 -2.96 -90.93 47.00
N TYR A 506 -3.10 -91.72 45.93
CA TYR A 506 -4.29 -92.55 45.73
C TYR A 506 -4.51 -93.51 46.90
N GLY A 507 -5.78 -93.80 47.21
CA GLY A 507 -6.17 -94.61 48.37
C GLY A 507 -6.19 -93.86 49.71
N THR A 508 -5.85 -92.57 49.73
CA THR A 508 -6.04 -91.72 50.91
C THR A 508 -7.53 -91.43 51.12
N ASP A 509 -8.00 -91.47 52.36
CA ASP A 509 -9.34 -91.05 52.76
C ASP A 509 -9.54 -89.54 52.51
N LEU A 510 -10.31 -89.21 51.47
CA LEU A 510 -10.46 -87.85 50.96
C LEU A 510 -11.21 -86.95 51.95
N ASP A 511 -12.27 -87.45 52.58
CA ASP A 511 -13.03 -86.69 53.60
C ASP A 511 -12.14 -86.37 54.80
N ARG A 512 -11.24 -87.30 55.17
CA ARG A 512 -10.23 -87.07 56.20
C ARG A 512 -9.25 -85.97 55.81
N VAL A 513 -8.77 -85.91 54.56
CA VAL A 513 -7.87 -84.84 54.08
C VAL A 513 -8.53 -83.47 54.23
N GLU A 514 -9.77 -83.32 53.75
CA GLU A 514 -10.51 -82.07 53.84
C GLU A 514 -10.65 -81.60 55.29
N LYS A 515 -11.08 -82.53 56.16
CA LYS A 515 -11.30 -82.25 57.58
C LYS A 515 -10.03 -81.77 58.28
N ILE A 516 -8.92 -82.51 58.15
CA ILE A 516 -7.69 -82.14 58.88
C ILE A 516 -7.08 -80.84 58.38
N VAL A 517 -7.15 -80.55 57.07
CA VAL A 517 -6.58 -79.34 56.48
C VAL A 517 -7.39 -78.12 56.93
N LEU A 518 -8.72 -78.22 56.94
CA LEU A 518 -9.59 -77.16 57.47
C LEU A 518 -9.41 -76.98 58.99
N GLU A 519 -9.27 -78.05 59.76
CA GLU A 519 -9.00 -77.98 61.20
C GLU A 519 -7.65 -77.31 61.49
N ALA A 520 -6.60 -77.68 60.76
CA ALA A 520 -5.27 -77.08 60.89
C ALA A 520 -5.28 -75.60 60.49
N LEU A 521 -6.00 -75.24 59.42
CA LEU A 521 -6.19 -73.86 59.01
C LEU A 521 -6.91 -73.04 60.10
N ASN A 522 -8.00 -73.55 60.66
CA ASN A 522 -8.76 -72.86 61.72
C ASN A 522 -7.94 -72.64 63.00
N LYS A 523 -7.08 -73.60 63.35
CA LYS A 523 -6.14 -73.51 64.48
C LYS A 523 -4.92 -72.64 64.20
N SER A 524 -4.67 -72.28 62.93
CA SER A 524 -3.51 -71.47 62.56
C SER A 524 -3.73 -69.97 62.78
N ASP A 525 -2.62 -69.25 62.96
CA ASP A 525 -2.54 -67.79 62.99
C ASP A 525 -2.44 -67.17 61.58
N LEU A 526 -2.70 -67.96 60.52
CA LEU A 526 -2.70 -67.44 59.17
C LEU A 526 -3.84 -66.47 58.97
N ASN A 527 -3.58 -65.42 58.19
CA ASN A 527 -4.56 -64.40 57.84
C ASN A 527 -5.46 -64.92 56.72
N PHE A 528 -6.70 -65.25 57.07
CA PHE A 528 -7.78 -65.58 56.14
C PHE A 528 -9.13 -65.17 56.77
N VAL A 529 -10.17 -65.07 55.94
CA VAL A 529 -11.53 -64.76 56.39
C VAL A 529 -12.13 -65.99 57.09
N LYS A 530 -12.28 -65.91 58.42
CA LYS A 530 -12.86 -66.97 59.26
C LYS A 530 -14.40 -66.90 59.29
N ASP A 531 -14.92 -65.70 59.51
CA ASP A 531 -16.33 -65.47 59.85
C ASP A 531 -17.11 -64.82 58.70
N SER A 532 -17.35 -65.58 57.63
CA SER A 532 -18.19 -65.13 56.51
C SER A 532 -19.11 -66.23 56.02
N SER A 533 -20.38 -65.91 55.78
CA SER A 533 -21.34 -66.87 55.21
C SER A 533 -21.05 -67.21 53.74
N THR A 534 -20.45 -66.28 52.99
CA THR A 534 -20.21 -66.39 51.54
C THR A 534 -18.74 -66.63 51.17
N LYS A 535 -17.79 -66.41 52.10
CA LYS A 535 -16.34 -66.47 51.85
C LYS A 535 -15.63 -67.46 52.79
N LYS A 536 -16.18 -68.67 52.93
CA LYS A 536 -15.60 -69.72 53.76
C LYS A 536 -14.38 -70.38 53.07
N PRO A 537 -13.37 -70.80 53.83
CA PRO A 537 -12.32 -71.64 53.29
C PRO A 537 -12.87 -73.00 52.90
N GLN A 538 -12.41 -73.55 51.78
CA GLN A 538 -12.83 -74.85 51.28
C GLN A 538 -11.62 -75.63 50.81
N VAL A 539 -11.63 -76.94 51.05
CA VAL A 539 -10.73 -77.88 50.38
C VAL A 539 -11.55 -78.52 49.28
N VAL A 540 -11.09 -78.42 48.04
CA VAL A 540 -11.84 -78.90 46.87
C VAL A 540 -10.93 -79.80 46.06
N MET A 541 -11.36 -81.03 45.83
CA MET A 541 -10.71 -81.93 44.88
C MET A 541 -10.88 -81.38 43.46
N ILE A 542 -9.77 -81.15 42.77
CA ILE A 542 -9.72 -80.53 41.44
C ILE A 542 -9.68 -81.59 40.35
N ALA A 543 -8.82 -82.59 40.53
CA ALA A 543 -8.51 -83.57 39.49
C ALA A 543 -7.93 -84.86 40.07
N MET A 544 -8.10 -85.94 39.32
CA MET A 544 -7.42 -87.22 39.51
C MET A 544 -6.31 -87.31 38.47
N ASN A 545 -5.06 -87.14 38.88
CA ASN A 545 -3.90 -87.07 37.99
C ASN A 545 -3.17 -88.43 37.91
N SER A 546 -2.12 -88.56 37.10
CA SER A 546 -1.47 -89.86 36.84
C SER A 546 -0.94 -90.58 38.08
N SER A 547 -0.57 -89.85 39.13
CA SER A 547 0.06 -90.40 40.34
C SER A 547 -0.46 -89.79 41.64
N SER A 548 -1.46 -88.90 41.56
CA SER A 548 -1.96 -88.14 42.70
C SER A 548 -3.42 -87.76 42.54
N VAL A 549 -4.06 -87.51 43.68
CA VAL A 549 -5.32 -86.77 43.74
C VAL A 549 -5.01 -85.31 44.10
N ASP A 550 -5.38 -84.39 43.21
CA ASP A 550 -5.05 -82.97 43.31
C ASP A 550 -6.19 -82.20 43.99
N PHE A 551 -5.85 -81.39 44.99
CA PHE A 551 -6.74 -80.55 45.76
C PHE A 551 -6.32 -79.08 45.69
N ASN A 552 -7.30 -78.18 45.83
CA ASN A 552 -7.07 -76.78 46.14
C ASN A 552 -7.57 -76.50 47.54
N LEU A 553 -6.74 -75.85 48.35
CA LEU A 553 -7.23 -75.08 49.48
C LEU A 553 -7.60 -73.68 48.97
N ASP A 554 -8.91 -73.46 48.79
CA ASP A 554 -9.51 -72.18 48.43
C ASP A 554 -9.71 -71.35 49.70
N VAL A 555 -8.89 -70.29 49.86
CA VAL A 555 -8.91 -69.41 51.04
C VAL A 555 -9.08 -67.96 50.65
N TRP A 556 -9.94 -67.23 51.36
CA TRP A 556 -10.11 -65.80 51.16
C TRP A 556 -9.17 -65.03 52.07
N VAL A 557 -8.29 -64.21 51.49
CA VAL A 557 -7.27 -63.45 52.22
C VAL A 557 -7.54 -61.97 52.05
N SER A 558 -7.34 -61.19 53.12
CA SER A 558 -7.51 -59.74 53.14
C SER A 558 -6.25 -59.03 53.66
N GLY A 559 -6.20 -57.70 53.54
CA GLY A 559 -5.11 -56.90 54.11
C GLY A 559 -3.76 -57.08 53.40
N ILE A 560 -2.67 -57.04 54.16
CA ILE A 560 -1.30 -57.00 53.60
C ILE A 560 -0.92 -58.27 52.82
N ASP A 561 -1.47 -59.42 53.20
CA ASP A 561 -1.17 -60.68 52.53
C ASP A 561 -1.80 -60.75 51.12
N LEU A 562 -2.79 -59.91 50.80
CA LEU A 562 -3.35 -59.82 49.46
C LEU A 562 -2.33 -59.28 48.45
N ILE A 563 -1.51 -58.30 48.87
CA ILE A 563 -0.55 -57.61 48.00
C ILE A 563 0.79 -58.34 47.88
N TYR A 564 1.03 -59.41 48.66
CA TYR A 564 2.22 -60.27 48.56
C TYR A 564 1.85 -61.71 48.19
N PRO A 565 1.24 -61.95 47.01
CA PRO A 565 0.60 -63.23 46.69
C PRO A 565 1.51 -64.44 46.82
N ARG A 566 2.77 -64.36 46.36
CA ARG A 566 3.75 -65.47 46.47
C ARG A 566 4.08 -65.83 47.92
N ARG A 567 4.31 -64.81 48.77
CA ARG A 567 4.60 -64.99 50.20
C ARG A 567 3.40 -65.61 50.91
N THR A 568 2.20 -65.15 50.58
CA THR A 568 0.94 -65.64 51.14
C THR A 568 0.69 -67.09 50.76
N SER A 569 0.79 -67.44 49.47
CA SER A 569 0.67 -68.83 49.02
C SER A 569 1.68 -69.75 49.71
N SER A 570 2.93 -69.29 49.90
CA SER A 570 3.95 -70.06 50.62
C SER A 570 3.57 -70.37 52.07
N LYS A 571 2.93 -69.43 52.79
CA LYS A 571 2.47 -69.66 54.17
C LYS A 571 1.44 -70.79 54.23
N PHE A 572 0.45 -70.78 53.35
CA PHE A 572 -0.58 -71.83 53.27
C PHE A 572 -0.01 -73.18 52.82
N LEU A 573 0.91 -73.19 51.84
CA LEU A 573 1.59 -74.42 51.41
C LEU A 573 2.37 -75.07 52.55
N LYS A 574 3.10 -74.27 53.36
CA LYS A 574 3.82 -74.78 54.54
C LYS A 574 2.87 -75.38 55.58
N LEU A 575 1.72 -74.73 55.81
CA LEU A 575 0.68 -75.27 56.70
C LEU A 575 0.17 -76.62 56.19
N ILE A 576 -0.20 -76.71 54.91
CA ILE A 576 -0.69 -77.94 54.30
C ILE A 576 0.37 -79.05 54.41
N TYR A 577 1.60 -78.76 53.99
CA TYR A 577 2.70 -79.73 54.04
C TYR A 577 2.91 -80.30 55.45
N LYS A 578 2.96 -79.42 56.46
CA LYS A 578 3.10 -79.81 57.87
C LYS A 578 1.91 -80.66 58.34
N THR A 579 0.69 -80.26 57.97
CA THR A 579 -0.55 -80.95 58.36
C THR A 579 -0.63 -82.35 57.78
N LEU A 580 -0.31 -82.52 56.49
CA LEU A 580 -0.31 -83.83 55.84
C LEU A 580 0.75 -84.75 56.46
N TYR A 581 1.95 -84.21 56.70
CA TYR A 581 3.06 -84.95 57.31
C TYR A 581 2.72 -85.45 58.73
N GLU A 582 2.19 -84.58 59.60
CA GLU A 582 1.83 -84.93 60.99
C GLU A 582 0.69 -85.95 61.09
N ASN A 583 -0.17 -86.03 60.08
CA ASN A 583 -1.31 -86.96 60.03
C ASN A 583 -1.02 -88.25 59.25
N GLY A 584 0.24 -88.44 58.80
CA GLY A 584 0.65 -89.63 58.07
C GLY A 584 0.04 -89.76 56.67
N ILE A 585 -0.37 -88.65 56.05
CA ILE A 585 -0.89 -88.66 54.67
C ILE A 585 0.28 -88.55 53.71
N ALA A 586 0.40 -89.55 52.83
CA ALA A 586 1.47 -89.61 51.85
C ALA A 586 1.30 -88.51 50.79
N ILE A 587 2.35 -87.72 50.60
CA ILE A 587 2.51 -86.82 49.46
C ILE A 587 3.17 -87.66 48.35
N PRO A 588 2.48 -87.91 47.22
CA PRO A 588 2.93 -88.88 46.25
C PRO A 588 4.13 -88.37 45.46
N PHE A 589 5.13 -89.23 45.29
CA PHE A 589 6.08 -89.11 44.19
C PHE A 589 5.44 -89.64 42.89
N PRO A 590 5.97 -89.28 41.71
CA PRO A 590 5.56 -89.90 40.45
C PRO A 590 5.56 -91.43 40.58
N GLN A 591 4.40 -92.06 40.34
CA GLN A 591 4.22 -93.51 40.41
C GLN A 591 4.45 -94.12 39.03
N LEU A 592 5.10 -95.28 38.99
CA LEU A 592 5.35 -96.02 37.77
C LEU A 592 5.06 -97.51 38.02
N ASP A 593 4.08 -98.04 37.31
CA ASP A 593 3.81 -99.48 37.30
C ASP A 593 4.81 -100.15 36.34
N VAL A 594 5.67 -101.01 36.88
CA VAL A 594 6.69 -101.75 36.12
C VAL A 594 6.25 -103.21 35.97
N HIS A 595 5.95 -103.62 34.75
CA HIS A 595 5.70 -105.03 34.42
C HIS A 595 7.00 -105.71 34.00
N VAL A 596 7.63 -106.45 34.92
CA VAL A 596 8.81 -107.27 34.63
C VAL A 596 8.36 -108.57 33.97
N ARG A 597 8.77 -108.82 32.72
CA ARG A 597 8.34 -110.00 31.93
C ARG A 597 9.15 -111.26 32.25
N ASP A 598 10.47 -111.12 32.42
CA ASP A 598 11.38 -112.21 32.75
C ASP A 598 12.28 -111.80 33.92
N LEU A 599 12.28 -112.57 35.00
CA LEU A 599 13.24 -112.45 36.10
C LEU A 599 14.46 -113.33 35.75
N PRO A 600 15.70 -112.82 35.83
CA PRO A 600 16.87 -113.67 35.66
C PRO A 600 16.93 -114.74 36.76
N ASP A 601 17.22 -115.99 36.38
CA ASP A 601 17.50 -117.08 37.33
C ASP A 601 18.81 -116.80 38.08
N THR A 602 18.66 -116.15 39.25
CA THR A 602 19.65 -115.85 40.30
C THR A 602 20.94 -115.13 39.91
#